data_AF-A0A0Q9I2W8-F1
#
_entry.id   AF-A0A0Q9I2W8-F1
#
_cell.length_a   1.000
_cell.length_b   1.000
_cell.length_c   1.000
_cell.angle_alpha   90.00
_cell.angle_beta   90.00
_cell.angle_gamma   90.00
#
_symmetry.space_group_name_H-M   'P 1'
#
loop_
_entity.id
_entity.type
_entity.pdbx_description
1 polymer ?
#
loop_
_entity_poly.entity_id
_entity_poly.type
_entity_poly.pdbx_seq_one_letter_code
_entity_poly.pdbx_strand_id
1 'polypeptide(L)'
;MSSASRFADDAAGRVDLALALSVAWTEAHSATAAQCLKQQRLETALLERLSSAEVVDGQPASRAGGRSSMRRAYAEAKAAEALASACEQELLERLARTPAISLAGIAAKLSVIAIEAEDNTDLADFPVSHVRSALEDLRRLMGGGIVDSCPASEDDREDVGGPDRCRSQRQLIQRER
;
A
#
# COMPACT_ATOMS: atom_id res chain seq x y z
N MET A 1 24.85 -21.23 -34.90
CA MET A 1 24.78 -21.77 -33.52
C MET A 1 24.97 -20.59 -32.56
N SER A 2 23.91 -19.81 -32.35
CA SER A 2 23.03 -19.79 -31.17
C SER A 2 23.35 -18.61 -30.22
N SER A 3 23.10 -17.38 -30.70
CA SER A 3 23.05 -16.16 -29.86
C SER A 3 21.71 -15.99 -29.14
N ALA A 4 20.68 -16.76 -29.52
CA ALA A 4 19.36 -16.69 -28.91
C ALA A 4 19.31 -17.28 -27.49
N SER A 5 20.26 -18.16 -27.14
CA SER A 5 20.31 -18.80 -25.81
C SER A 5 20.90 -17.91 -24.71
N ARG A 6 21.66 -16.85 -25.04
CA ARG A 6 22.28 -15.96 -24.04
C ARG A 6 21.35 -14.85 -23.53
N PHE A 7 20.31 -14.50 -24.29
CA PHE A 7 19.33 -13.48 -23.88
C PHE A 7 18.16 -14.05 -23.07
N ALA A 8 17.93 -15.37 -23.15
CA ALA A 8 16.90 -16.03 -22.35
C ALA A 8 17.35 -16.28 -20.90
N ASP A 9 18.66 -16.45 -20.66
CA ASP A 9 19.22 -16.76 -19.34
C ASP A 9 19.35 -15.53 -18.42
N ASP A 10 19.38 -14.31 -18.97
CA ASP A 10 19.53 -13.06 -18.21
C ASP A 10 18.18 -12.51 -17.68
N ALA A 11 17.06 -13.01 -18.22
CA ALA A 11 15.71 -12.61 -17.83
C ALA A 11 15.19 -13.37 -16.60
N ALA A 12 15.70 -14.58 -16.33
CA ALA A 12 15.26 -15.43 -15.23
C ALA A 12 15.91 -15.08 -13.87
N GLY A 13 17.01 -14.32 -13.87
CA GLY A 13 17.73 -13.89 -12.67
C GLY A 13 17.53 -12.42 -12.28
N ARG A 14 16.74 -11.65 -13.06
CA ARG A 14 16.59 -10.22 -12.81
C ARG A 14 15.55 -9.98 -11.73
N VAL A 15 16.03 -9.78 -10.49
CA VAL A 15 15.21 -9.32 -9.36
C VAL A 15 14.42 -8.08 -9.79
N ASP A 16 13.10 -8.09 -9.63
CA ASP A 16 12.26 -6.93 -9.92
C ASP A 16 12.58 -5.80 -8.93
N LEU A 17 13.30 -4.78 -9.41
CA LEU A 17 13.72 -3.66 -8.58
C LEU A 17 12.52 -2.85 -8.06
N ALA A 18 11.42 -2.76 -8.81
CA ALA A 18 10.22 -2.08 -8.33
C ALA A 18 9.63 -2.83 -7.13
N LEU A 19 9.59 -4.16 -7.19
CA LEU A 19 9.16 -4.98 -6.06
C LEU A 19 10.07 -4.76 -4.83
N ALA A 20 11.39 -4.81 -5.02
CA ALA A 20 12.35 -4.61 -3.93
C ALA A 20 12.24 -3.20 -3.30
N LEU A 21 12.11 -2.16 -4.13
CA LEU A 21 11.91 -0.78 -3.66
C LEU A 21 10.57 -0.59 -2.95
N SER A 22 9.50 -1.25 -3.40
CA SER A 22 8.21 -1.22 -2.70
C SER A 22 8.30 -1.85 -1.31
N VAL A 23 9.00 -2.98 -1.16
CA VAL A 23 9.21 -3.61 0.16
C VAL A 23 10.01 -2.69 1.08
N ALA A 24 11.13 -2.16 0.59
CA ALA A 24 11.95 -1.23 1.35
C ALA A 24 11.17 0.03 1.75
N TRP A 25 10.32 0.54 0.86
CA TRP A 25 9.45 1.66 1.15
C TRP A 25 8.43 1.33 2.24
N THR A 26 7.77 0.16 2.22
CA THR A 26 6.81 -0.23 3.27
C THR A 26 7.49 -0.36 4.65
N GLU A 27 8.72 -0.86 4.70
CA GLU A 27 9.52 -0.90 5.93
C GLU A 27 9.85 0.51 6.43
N ALA A 28 10.30 1.40 5.53
CA ALA A 28 10.59 2.80 5.85
C ALA A 28 9.33 3.54 6.34
N HIS A 29 8.21 3.39 5.65
CA HIS A 29 6.91 3.95 6.01
C HIS A 29 6.47 3.51 7.42
N SER A 30 6.60 2.21 7.71
CA SER A 30 6.30 1.68 9.06
C SER A 30 7.22 2.28 10.13
N ALA A 31 8.50 2.49 9.81
CA ALA A 31 9.45 3.13 10.70
C ALA A 31 9.13 4.63 10.92
N THR A 32 8.76 5.36 9.86
CA THR A 32 8.30 6.75 9.94
C THR A 32 7.08 6.87 10.83
N ALA A 33 6.05 6.04 10.61
CA ALA A 33 4.85 6.02 11.45
C ALA A 33 5.18 5.78 12.94
N ALA A 34 6.10 4.86 13.23
CA ALA A 34 6.55 4.61 14.60
C ALA A 34 7.27 5.82 15.23
N GLN A 35 8.12 6.52 14.48
CA GLN A 35 8.78 7.74 14.97
C GLN A 35 7.79 8.89 15.15
N CYS A 36 6.84 9.04 14.23
CA CYS A 36 5.78 10.04 14.31
C CYS A 36 4.95 9.86 15.60
N LEU A 37 4.51 8.63 15.90
CA LEU A 37 3.80 8.34 17.15
C LEU A 37 4.64 8.63 18.40
N LYS A 38 5.94 8.31 18.37
CA LYS A 38 6.85 8.61 19.48
C LYS A 38 6.99 10.12 19.69
N GLN A 39 7.13 10.86 18.59
CA GLN A 39 7.23 12.31 18.58
C GLN A 39 5.95 12.95 19.14
N GLN A 40 4.78 12.54 18.65
CA GLN A 40 3.48 13.06 19.10
C GLN A 40 3.24 12.82 20.59
N ARG A 41 3.59 11.64 21.12
CA ARG A 41 3.51 11.35 22.56
C ARG A 41 4.34 12.31 23.39
N LEU A 42 5.53 12.68 22.90
CA LEU A 42 6.40 13.64 23.58
C LEU A 42 5.86 15.08 23.45
N GLU A 43 5.24 15.43 22.32
CA GLU A 43 4.54 16.71 22.16
C GLU A 43 3.39 16.83 23.16
N THR A 44 2.52 15.83 23.24
CA THR A 44 1.40 15.80 24.20
C THR A 44 1.91 15.95 25.64
N ALA A 45 2.93 15.18 26.03
CA ALA A 45 3.51 15.25 27.38
C ALA A 45 4.14 16.62 27.69
N LEU A 46 4.75 17.28 26.69
CA LEU A 46 5.27 18.63 26.84
C LEU A 46 4.15 19.66 27.02
N LEU A 47 3.07 19.55 26.23
CA LEU A 47 1.90 20.43 26.33
C LEU A 47 1.20 20.29 27.69
N GLU A 48 0.90 19.07 28.13
CA GLU A 48 0.30 18.79 29.44
C GLU A 48 1.11 19.38 30.60
N ARG A 49 2.44 19.30 30.50
CA ARG A 49 3.35 19.83 31.51
C ARG A 49 3.45 21.35 31.50
N LEU A 50 3.31 21.98 30.33
CA LEU A 50 3.24 23.44 30.22
C LEU A 50 1.92 23.94 30.83
N SER A 51 0.79 23.33 30.47
CA SER A 51 -0.52 23.66 31.04
C SER A 51 -0.58 23.46 32.57
N SER A 52 0.05 22.40 33.09
CA SER A 52 0.12 22.14 34.53
C SER A 52 1.02 23.13 35.30
N ALA A 53 1.98 23.77 34.62
CA ALA A 53 2.90 24.72 35.25
C ALA A 53 2.30 26.14 35.38
N GLU A 54 1.29 26.47 34.57
CA GLU A 54 0.58 27.76 34.63
C GLU A 54 -0.43 27.86 35.79
N VAL A 55 -0.80 26.72 36.41
CA VAL A 55 -1.85 26.63 37.44
C VAL A 55 -1.32 26.70 38.89
N VAL A 56 0.00 26.77 39.11
CA VAL A 56 0.59 26.67 40.48
C VAL A 56 1.11 28.01 40.99
N ASP A 57 0.47 28.50 42.05
CA ASP A 57 0.91 29.62 42.88
C ASP A 57 2.16 29.23 43.70
N GLY A 58 3.30 29.84 43.38
CA GLY A 58 4.53 29.95 44.18
C GLY A 58 5.13 28.70 44.88
N GLN A 59 6.00 27.94 44.19
CA GLN A 59 7.31 27.47 44.70
C GLN A 59 8.08 26.69 43.60
N PRO A 60 9.31 27.07 43.18
CA PRO A 60 10.03 26.38 42.13
C PRO A 60 10.94 25.28 42.70
N ALA A 61 10.39 24.10 43.01
CA ALA A 61 11.21 22.94 43.37
C ALA A 61 11.61 22.16 42.12
N SER A 62 12.92 22.14 41.80
CA SER A 62 13.67 21.18 40.96
C SER A 62 12.96 20.52 39.75
N ARG A 63 12.08 21.25 39.04
CA ARG A 63 11.42 20.78 37.80
C ARG A 63 12.21 21.12 36.53
N ALA A 64 13.34 21.81 36.65
CA ALA A 64 14.16 22.25 35.53
C ALA A 64 14.85 21.07 34.80
N GLY A 65 15.43 20.12 35.55
CA GLY A 65 16.13 18.97 34.98
C GLY A 65 15.23 18.07 34.14
N GLY A 66 14.03 17.75 34.65
CA GLY A 66 13.05 16.92 33.93
C GLY A 66 12.42 17.60 32.70
N ARG A 67 12.42 18.94 32.65
CA ARG A 67 11.91 19.70 31.49
C ARG A 67 12.96 19.77 30.38
N SER A 68 14.23 19.95 30.76
CA SER A 68 15.37 19.91 29.84
C SER A 68 15.56 18.51 29.25
N SER A 69 15.41 17.45 30.05
CA SER A 69 15.49 16.07 29.54
C SER A 69 14.37 15.73 28.55
N MET A 70 13.13 16.14 28.84
CA MET A 70 11.98 15.90 27.97
C MET A 70 12.07 16.69 26.65
N ARG A 71 12.54 17.95 26.68
CA ARG A 71 12.81 18.72 25.45
C ARG A 71 13.90 18.09 24.60
N ARG A 72 14.94 17.53 25.22
CA ARG A 72 15.99 16.79 24.52
C ARG A 72 15.45 15.53 23.85
N ALA A 73 14.68 14.72 24.59
CA ALA A 73 14.04 13.52 24.06
C ALA A 73 13.08 13.83 22.91
N TYR A 74 12.33 14.94 23.00
CA TYR A 74 11.50 15.44 21.90
C TYR A 74 12.33 15.82 20.68
N ALA A 75 13.41 16.59 20.86
CA ALA A 75 14.29 16.98 19.77
C ALA A 75 14.94 15.76 19.08
N GLU A 76 15.34 14.76 19.85
CA GLU A 76 15.87 13.48 19.34
C GLU A 76 14.80 12.71 18.55
N ALA A 77 13.56 12.60 19.08
CA ALA A 77 12.46 11.95 18.38
C ALA A 77 12.09 12.67 17.08
N LYS A 78 12.09 14.00 17.08
CA LYS A 78 11.84 14.83 15.89
C LYS A 78 12.93 14.68 14.84
N ALA A 79 14.20 14.61 15.26
CA ALA A 79 15.29 14.33 14.33
C ALA A 79 15.22 12.92 13.74
N ALA A 80 14.84 11.92 14.55
CA ALA A 80 14.65 10.54 14.08
C ALA A 80 13.46 10.41 13.12
N GLU A 81 12.35 11.08 13.39
CA GLU A 81 11.20 11.18 12.49
C GLU A 81 11.59 11.83 11.17
N ALA A 82 12.25 13.00 11.19
CA ALA A 82 12.71 13.66 9.97
C ALA A 82 13.63 12.80 9.10
N LEU A 83 14.54 12.02 9.70
CA LEU A 83 15.40 11.10 8.97
C LEU A 83 14.63 9.91 8.38
N ALA A 84 13.66 9.36 9.11
CA ALA A 84 12.81 8.29 8.62
C ALA A 84 11.95 8.77 7.44
N SER A 85 11.27 9.92 7.60
CA SER A 85 10.46 10.57 6.57
C SER A 85 11.29 10.88 5.31
N ALA A 86 12.53 11.36 5.46
CA ALA A 86 13.42 11.62 4.32
C ALA A 86 13.82 10.33 3.58
N CYS A 87 14.12 9.26 4.31
CA CYS A 87 14.45 7.95 3.73
C CYS A 87 13.26 7.36 2.96
N GLU A 88 12.07 7.40 3.56
CA GLU A 88 10.82 6.98 2.95
C GLU A 88 10.53 7.76 1.65
N GLN A 89 10.65 9.09 1.69
CA GLN A 89 10.45 9.94 0.52
C GLN A 89 11.44 9.62 -0.61
N GLU A 90 12.73 9.40 -0.29
CA GLU A 90 13.72 8.99 -1.27
C GLU A 90 13.33 7.67 -1.96
N LEU A 91 12.88 6.69 -1.18
CA LEU A 91 12.42 5.41 -1.70
C LEU A 91 11.19 5.55 -2.59
N LEU A 92 10.23 6.40 -2.21
CA LEU A 92 9.02 6.68 -2.99
C LEU A 92 9.37 7.30 -4.36
N GLU A 93 10.25 8.29 -4.38
CA GLU A 93 10.71 8.94 -5.62
C GLU A 93 11.47 7.97 -6.53
N ARG A 94 12.32 7.13 -5.95
CA ARG A 94 13.04 6.08 -6.69
C ARG A 94 12.10 5.04 -7.25
N LEU A 95 11.10 4.62 -6.47
CA LEU A 95 10.08 3.67 -6.91
C LEU A 95 9.25 4.22 -8.07
N ALA A 96 8.88 5.50 -8.02
CA ALA A 96 8.11 6.16 -9.06
C ALA A 96 8.82 6.10 -10.43
N ARG A 97 10.14 6.34 -10.44
CA ARG A 97 10.99 6.32 -11.66
C ARG A 97 11.37 4.90 -12.10
N THR A 98 11.19 3.89 -11.26
CA THR A 98 11.57 2.52 -11.55
C THR A 98 10.43 1.76 -12.24
N PRO A 99 10.62 1.28 -13.49
CA PRO A 99 9.63 0.44 -14.14
C PRO A 99 9.57 -0.93 -13.46
N ALA A 100 8.36 -1.44 -13.22
CA ALA A 100 8.18 -2.84 -12.82
C ALA A 100 8.39 -3.75 -14.03
N ILE A 101 9.05 -4.89 -13.82
CA ILE A 101 9.31 -5.88 -14.87
C ILE A 101 8.52 -7.18 -14.63
N SER A 102 7.73 -7.24 -13.57
CA SER A 102 6.86 -8.36 -13.22
C SER A 102 5.49 -7.88 -12.74
N LEU A 103 4.49 -8.77 -12.79
CA LEU A 103 3.16 -8.50 -12.23
C LEU A 103 3.21 -8.25 -10.72
N ALA A 104 4.12 -8.94 -10.02
CA ALA A 104 4.37 -8.73 -8.60
C ALA A 104 4.90 -7.32 -8.32
N GLY A 105 5.81 -6.80 -9.15
CA GLY A 105 6.29 -5.42 -9.04
C GLY A 105 5.20 -4.38 -9.31
N ILE A 106 4.31 -4.64 -10.29
CA ILE A 106 3.15 -3.77 -10.53
C ILE A 106 2.21 -3.77 -9.31
N ALA A 107 1.87 -4.95 -8.79
CA ALA A 107 1.04 -5.08 -7.60
C ALA A 107 1.69 -4.42 -6.37
N ALA A 108 3.01 -4.49 -6.23
CA ALA A 108 3.72 -3.83 -5.14
C ALA A 108 3.63 -2.29 -5.25
N LYS A 109 3.84 -1.72 -6.45
CA LYS A 109 3.66 -0.27 -6.69
C LYS A 109 2.24 0.20 -6.38
N LEU A 110 1.23 -0.55 -6.82
CA LEU A 110 -0.17 -0.23 -6.53
C LEU A 110 -0.48 -0.33 -5.03
N SER A 111 0.18 -1.23 -4.30
CA SER A 111 0.04 -1.33 -2.84
C SER A 111 0.60 -0.09 -2.14
N VAL A 112 1.76 0.41 -2.58
CA VAL A 112 2.34 1.67 -2.09
C VAL A 112 1.38 2.84 -2.33
N ILE A 113 0.81 2.95 -3.53
CA ILE A 113 -0.18 4.00 -3.85
C ILE A 113 -1.40 3.94 -2.94
N ALA A 114 -1.90 2.73 -2.65
CA ALA A 114 -3.05 2.57 -1.77
C ALA A 114 -2.73 3.05 -0.34
N ILE A 115 -1.57 2.66 0.22
CA ILE A 115 -1.12 3.08 1.55
C ILE A 115 -0.96 4.61 1.61
N GLU A 116 -0.22 5.19 0.68
CA GLU A 116 0.00 6.65 0.62
C GLU A 116 -1.30 7.44 0.51
N ALA A 117 -2.27 6.94 -0.26
CA ALA A 117 -3.55 7.61 -0.43
C ALA A 117 -4.44 7.54 0.81
N GLU A 118 -4.26 6.54 1.69
CA GLU A 118 -5.04 6.40 2.92
C GLU A 118 -4.56 7.34 4.01
N ASP A 119 -3.25 7.51 4.11
CA ASP A 119 -2.64 8.38 5.11
C ASP A 119 -2.71 9.86 4.71
N ASN A 120 -2.98 10.14 3.45
CA ASN A 120 -3.12 11.49 2.92
C ASN A 120 -4.56 12.02 3.06
N THR A 121 -4.75 12.94 4.00
CA THR A 121 -6.05 13.57 4.28
C THR A 121 -6.63 14.38 3.12
N ASP A 122 -5.79 14.83 2.19
CA ASP A 122 -6.23 15.62 1.03
C ASP A 122 -6.81 14.72 -0.09
N LEU A 123 -6.63 13.40 0.01
CA LEU A 123 -7.05 12.42 -0.98
C LEU A 123 -8.33 11.65 -0.59
N ALA A 124 -9.24 12.29 0.17
CA ALA A 124 -10.47 11.66 0.64
C ALA A 124 -11.37 11.06 -0.47
N ASP A 125 -11.34 11.65 -1.68
CA ASP A 125 -12.09 11.16 -2.84
C ASP A 125 -11.32 10.12 -3.69
N PHE A 126 -10.08 9.81 -3.33
CA PHE A 126 -9.28 8.83 -4.07
C PHE A 126 -9.91 7.43 -3.89
N PRO A 127 -10.07 6.65 -4.97
CA PRO A 127 -10.79 5.38 -4.93
C PRO A 127 -9.93 4.22 -4.38
N VAL A 128 -9.35 4.39 -3.18
CA VAL A 128 -8.48 3.39 -2.51
C VAL A 128 -9.11 2.00 -2.50
N SER A 129 -10.41 1.90 -2.19
CA SER A 129 -11.13 0.63 -2.14
C SER A 129 -11.12 -0.12 -3.48
N HIS A 130 -11.17 0.60 -4.60
CA HIS A 130 -11.09 -0.01 -5.93
C HIS A 130 -9.68 -0.49 -6.23
N VAL A 131 -8.65 0.30 -5.85
CA VAL A 131 -7.24 -0.11 -5.99
C VAL A 131 -6.96 -1.38 -5.19
N ARG A 132 -7.49 -1.48 -3.95
CA ARG A 132 -7.39 -2.68 -3.11
C ARG A 132 -8.06 -3.91 -3.71
N SER A 133 -9.26 -3.74 -4.29
CA SER A 133 -9.95 -4.84 -4.98
C SER A 133 -9.11 -5.35 -6.16
N ALA A 134 -8.62 -4.45 -7.00
CA ALA A 134 -7.77 -4.82 -8.13
C ALA A 134 -6.47 -5.50 -7.68
N LEU A 135 -5.84 -5.03 -6.61
CA LEU A 135 -4.67 -5.67 -6.01
C LEU A 135 -4.94 -7.10 -5.56
N GLU A 136 -6.07 -7.35 -4.93
CA GLU A 136 -6.46 -8.69 -4.50
C GLU A 136 -6.67 -9.63 -5.69
N ASP A 137 -7.32 -9.15 -6.74
CA ASP A 137 -7.50 -9.93 -7.96
C ASP A 137 -6.17 -10.22 -8.67
N LEU A 138 -5.24 -9.26 -8.70
CA LEU A 138 -3.88 -9.49 -9.18
C LEU A 138 -3.16 -10.56 -8.35
N ARG A 139 -3.27 -10.52 -7.02
CA ARG A 139 -2.68 -11.55 -6.14
C ARG A 139 -3.28 -12.93 -6.38
N ARG A 140 -4.60 -13.01 -6.56
CA ARG A 140 -5.29 -14.27 -6.93
C ARG A 140 -4.77 -14.83 -8.25
N LEU A 141 -4.63 -13.99 -9.28
CA LEU A 141 -4.12 -14.41 -10.59
C LEU A 141 -2.64 -14.80 -10.57
N MET A 142 -1.84 -14.17 -9.71
CA MET A 142 -0.44 -14.55 -9.51
C MET A 142 -0.28 -15.88 -8.76
N GLY A 143 -1.15 -16.17 -7.78
CA GLY A 143 -1.11 -17.40 -6.98
C GLY A 143 -1.84 -18.59 -7.62
N GLY A 144 -2.82 -18.32 -8.47
CA GLY A 144 -3.53 -19.32 -9.27
C GLY A 144 -2.90 -19.42 -10.64
N GLY A 145 -1.81 -20.19 -10.77
CA GLY A 145 -1.34 -20.63 -12.08
C GLY A 145 -2.54 -21.15 -12.88
N ILE A 146 -2.79 -20.51 -14.02
CA ILE A 146 -3.93 -20.71 -14.91
C ILE A 146 -4.30 -22.19 -14.93
N VAL A 147 -5.33 -22.59 -14.16
CA VAL A 147 -5.88 -23.93 -14.29
C VAL A 147 -6.66 -23.87 -15.60
N ASP A 148 -5.98 -24.20 -16.69
CA ASP A 148 -6.56 -24.41 -18.00
C ASP A 148 -7.51 -25.60 -17.91
N SER A 149 -8.70 -25.35 -17.37
CA SER A 149 -9.81 -26.29 -17.42
C SER A 149 -10.50 -26.10 -18.77
N CYS A 150 -9.80 -26.46 -19.84
CA CYS A 150 -10.43 -26.72 -21.12
C CYS A 150 -10.92 -28.18 -21.07
N PRO A 151 -12.22 -28.46 -20.82
CA PRO A 151 -12.73 -29.79 -21.11
C PRO A 151 -12.60 -29.97 -22.62
N ALA A 152 -11.73 -30.88 -23.05
CA ALA A 152 -11.69 -31.33 -24.43
C ALA A 152 -13.11 -31.79 -24.79
N SER A 153 -13.73 -31.07 -25.72
CA SER A 153 -15.01 -31.48 -26.30
C SER A 153 -14.74 -32.74 -27.10
N GLU A 154 -15.08 -33.91 -26.55
CA GLU A 154 -15.32 -35.09 -27.37
C GLU A 154 -16.72 -34.93 -27.97
N ASP A 155 -16.73 -34.48 -29.22
CA ASP A 155 -17.88 -34.49 -30.11
C ASP A 155 -17.96 -35.88 -30.75
N ASP A 156 -19.05 -36.61 -30.50
CA ASP A 156 -19.63 -37.52 -31.49
C ASP A 156 -21.13 -37.79 -31.17
N ARG A 157 -21.98 -36.99 -31.85
CA ARG A 157 -23.22 -37.34 -32.60
C ARG A 157 -24.35 -38.20 -31.98
N GLU A 158 -25.56 -37.64 -32.00
CA GLU A 158 -26.80 -38.11 -32.70
C GLU A 158 -27.99 -37.21 -32.28
N ASP A 159 -28.49 -36.30 -33.14
CA ASP A 159 -29.58 -36.38 -34.14
C ASP A 159 -31.03 -36.42 -33.60
N VAL A 160 -31.89 -35.65 -34.31
CA VAL A 160 -33.37 -35.64 -34.38
C VAL A 160 -34.19 -34.71 -33.46
N GLY A 161 -34.53 -33.52 -33.99
CA GLY A 161 -35.92 -33.24 -34.43
C GLY A 161 -37.00 -32.64 -33.48
N GLY A 162 -37.01 -31.29 -33.38
CA GLY A 162 -38.22 -30.42 -33.44
C GLY A 162 -39.12 -30.21 -32.19
N PRO A 163 -40.12 -29.29 -32.23
CA PRO A 163 -40.18 -27.98 -32.88
C PRO A 163 -40.51 -26.81 -31.92
N ASP A 164 -40.08 -25.62 -32.35
CA ASP A 164 -40.72 -24.30 -32.27
C ASP A 164 -41.74 -23.99 -31.14
N ARG A 165 -41.35 -23.12 -30.19
CA ARG A 165 -42.29 -22.25 -29.45
C ARG A 165 -41.74 -20.84 -29.27
N CYS A 166 -42.07 -20.03 -30.26
CA CYS A 166 -42.32 -18.60 -30.18
C CYS A 166 -43.02 -18.19 -28.86
N ARG A 167 -42.48 -17.17 -28.15
CA ARG A 167 -43.18 -15.93 -27.72
C ARG A 167 -42.67 -15.36 -26.38
N SER A 168 -42.07 -14.16 -26.48
CA SER A 168 -42.08 -13.01 -25.55
C SER A 168 -41.55 -13.21 -24.11
N GLN A 169 -40.89 -12.26 -23.45
CA GLN A 169 -41.19 -10.84 -23.42
C GLN A 169 -39.99 -10.04 -22.88
N ARG A 170 -39.58 -9.02 -23.64
CA ARG A 170 -38.74 -7.92 -23.19
C ARG A 170 -39.51 -7.05 -22.18
N GLN A 171 -38.76 -6.49 -21.22
CA GLN A 171 -39.06 -5.31 -20.38
C GLN A 171 -40.07 -5.46 -19.23
N LEU A 172 -39.55 -5.30 -18.01
CA LEU A 172 -40.08 -4.61 -16.80
C LEU A 172 -39.15 -5.12 -15.68
N ILE A 173 -38.38 -4.34 -14.93
CA ILE A 173 -38.82 -3.29 -14.01
C ILE A 173 -37.65 -2.30 -13.82
N GLN A 174 -37.76 -1.11 -14.42
CA GLN A 174 -37.42 0.12 -13.71
C GLN A 174 -38.72 0.60 -13.03
N ARG A 175 -38.58 1.18 -11.84
CA ARG A 175 -39.60 1.77 -10.95
C ARG A 175 -40.06 0.88 -9.80
N GLU A 176 -39.37 1.02 -8.67
CA GLU A 176 -39.97 1.41 -7.38
C GLU A 176 -38.93 2.34 -6.73
N ARG A 177 -39.09 3.66 -6.90
CA ARG A 177 -39.71 4.63 -5.97
C ARG A 177 -38.85 4.93 -4.75
#